data_AF-A0A2E3XMP7-F1
#
_entry.id   AF-A0A2E3XMP7-F1
#
_cell.length_a   1.000
_cell.length_b   1.000
_cell.length_c   1.000
_cell.angle_alpha   90.00
_cell.angle_beta   90.00
_cell.angle_gamma   90.00
#
_symmetry.space_group_name_H-M   'P 1'
#
loop_
_entity.id
_entity.type
_entity.pdbx_description
1 polymer ?
#
loop_
_entity_poly.entity_id
_entity_poly.type
_entity_poly.pdbx_seq_one_letter_code
_entity_poly.pdbx_strand_id
1 'polypeptide(L)' 'MSSDKSLKKQSIAELSSIDFQIDDLVSRVISTAKSLEEIGLDASSHELFEVERSLIAASRRLRRASSELKL' A
#
# COMPACT_ATOMS: atom_id res chain seq x y z
N MET A 1 -8.57 -4.69 -31.29
CA MET A 1 -9.75 -4.91 -30.40
C MET A 1 -9.52 -5.97 -29.32
N SER A 2 -8.90 -7.14 -29.60
CA SER A 2 -8.64 -8.17 -28.57
C SER A 2 -7.44 -7.86 -27.65
N SER A 3 -6.38 -7.24 -28.18
CA SER A 3 -5.15 -6.91 -27.45
C SER A 3 -5.36 -5.88 -26.32
N ASP A 4 -6.14 -4.81 -26.56
CA ASP A 4 -6.40 -3.78 -25.54
C ASP A 4 -7.16 -4.32 -24.32
N LYS A 5 -8.09 -5.26 -24.53
CA LYS A 5 -8.81 -5.90 -23.42
C LYS A 5 -7.88 -6.79 -22.58
N SER A 6 -6.91 -7.44 -23.21
CA SER A 6 -5.90 -8.24 -22.50
C SER A 6 -4.97 -7.36 -21.68
N LEU A 7 -4.48 -6.25 -22.26
CA LEU A 7 -3.63 -5.28 -21.58
C LEU A 7 -4.34 -4.64 -20.38
N LYS A 8 -5.59 -4.20 -20.56
CA LYS A 8 -6.41 -3.62 -19.47
C LYS A 8 -6.56 -4.59 -18.29
N LYS A 9 -6.80 -5.88 -18.56
CA LYS A 9 -6.90 -6.92 -17.52
C LYS A 9 -5.58 -7.14 -16.79
N GLN A 10 -4.46 -7.18 -17.53
CA GLN A 10 -3.13 -7.32 -16.94
C GLN A 10 -2.82 -6.14 -16.03
N SER A 11 -3.04 -4.90 -16.47
CA SER A 11 -2.82 -3.71 -15.65
C SER A 11 -3.69 -3.72 -14.38
N ILE A 12 -4.96 -4.13 -14.47
CA ILE A 12 -5.82 -4.25 -13.27
C ILE A 12 -5.28 -5.30 -12.29
N ALA A 13 -4.78 -6.43 -12.79
CA ALA A 13 -4.18 -7.46 -11.95
C ALA A 13 -2.89 -6.97 -11.27
N GLU A 14 -2.02 -6.28 -12.00
CA GLU A 14 -0.79 -5.67 -11.47
C GLU A 14 -1.11 -4.62 -10.40
N LEU A 15 -2.07 -3.72 -10.64
CA LEU A 15 -2.49 -2.73 -9.64
C LEU A 15 -3.08 -3.39 -8.38
N SER A 16 -3.81 -4.49 -8.53
CA SER A 16 -4.35 -5.26 -7.40
C SER A 16 -3.22 -5.93 -6.59
N SER A 17 -2.20 -6.45 -7.29
CA SER A 17 -0.99 -7.00 -6.65
C SER A 17 -0.23 -5.93 -5.88
N ILE A 18 -0.09 -4.73 -6.43
CA ILE A 18 0.57 -3.60 -5.76
C ILE A 18 -0.22 -3.18 -4.51
N ASP A 19 -1.55 -3.11 -4.58
CA ASP A 19 -2.37 -2.75 -3.40
C ASP A 19 -2.17 -3.75 -2.26
N PHE A 20 -2.18 -5.05 -2.58
CA PHE A 20 -1.88 -6.12 -1.61
C PHE A 20 -0.48 -5.98 -0.99
N GLN A 21 0.53 -5.65 -1.78
CA GLN A 21 1.90 -5.44 -1.28
C GLN A 21 2.00 -4.22 -0.36
N ILE A 22 1.24 -3.15 -0.63
CA ILE A 22 1.20 -1.99 0.26
C ILE A 22 0.52 -2.35 1.58
N ASP A 23 -0.57 -3.12 1.55
CA ASP A 23 -1.26 -3.56 2.77
C ASP A 23 -0.37 -4.48 3.64
N ASP A 24 0.43 -5.38 3.03
CA ASP A 24 1.45 -6.16 3.75
C ASP A 24 2.53 -5.26 4.37
N LEU A 25 3.03 -4.29 3.59
CA LEU A 25 4.06 -3.36 4.07
C LEU A 25 3.56 -2.52 5.24
N VAL A 26 2.33 -2.01 5.19
CA VAL A 26 1.68 -1.28 6.29
C VAL A 26 1.66 -2.16 7.55
N SER A 27 1.25 -3.42 7.42
CA SER A 27 1.18 -4.35 8.55
C SER A 27 2.56 -4.56 9.20
N ARG A 28 3.60 -4.72 8.40
CA ARG A 28 4.99 -4.91 8.86
C ARG A 28 5.58 -3.64 9.48
N VAL A 29 5.26 -2.46 8.94
CA VAL A 29 5.66 -1.17 9.50
C VAL A 29 5.03 -0.97 10.88
N ILE A 30 3.73 -1.22 11.02
CA ILE A 30 3.03 -1.14 12.32
C ILE A 30 3.64 -2.10 13.33
N SER A 31 3.88 -3.35 12.93
CA SER A 31 4.50 -4.34 13.82
C SER A 31 5.87 -3.88 14.31
N THR A 32 6.69 -3.33 13.41
CA THR A 32 8.04 -2.82 13.75
C THR A 32 7.95 -1.60 14.65
N ALA A 33 7.06 -0.64 14.35
CA ALA A 33 6.84 0.55 15.16
C ALA A 33 6.46 0.18 16.61
N LYS A 34 5.55 -0.78 16.78
CA LYS A 34 5.17 -1.30 18.11
C LYS A 34 6.34 -1.95 18.83
N SER A 35 7.12 -2.80 18.16
CA SER A 35 8.31 -3.40 18.77
C SER A 35 9.35 -2.35 19.18
N LEU A 36 9.48 -1.24 18.44
CA LEU A 36 10.36 -0.13 18.81
C LEU A 36 9.83 0.65 20.03
N GLU A 37 8.53 0.85 20.13
CA GLU A 37 7.86 1.48 21.28
C GLU A 37 8.08 0.63 22.55
N GLU A 38 7.96 -0.69 22.45
CA GLU A 38 8.18 -1.63 23.56
C GLU A 38 9.61 -1.59 24.13
N ILE A 39 10.61 -1.24 23.30
CA ILE A 39 12.01 -1.12 23.73
C ILE A 39 12.44 0.33 24.01
N GLY A 40 11.49 1.28 24.05
CA GLY A 40 11.72 2.68 24.39
C GLY A 40 12.38 3.53 23.29
N LEU A 41 12.24 3.12 22.02
CA LEU A 41 12.71 3.87 20.86
C LEU A 41 11.58 4.71 20.23
N ASP A 42 10.98 5.59 21.03
CA ASP A 42 9.77 6.34 20.69
C ASP A 42 9.91 7.20 19.41
N ALA A 43 11.06 7.85 19.22
CA ALA A 43 11.29 8.68 18.03
C ALA A 43 11.28 7.83 16.74
N SER A 44 11.94 6.67 16.76
CA SER A 44 11.96 5.75 15.61
C SER A 44 10.59 5.11 15.37
N SER A 45 9.86 4.78 16.44
CA SER A 45 8.48 4.29 16.35
C SER A 45 7.56 5.35 15.72
N HIS A 46 7.67 6.60 16.16
CA HIS A 46 6.90 7.72 15.62
C HIS A 46 7.12 7.93 14.12
N GLU A 47 8.38 7.94 13.67
CA GLU A 47 8.71 8.05 12.25
C GLU A 47 8.11 6.89 11.43
N LEU A 48 8.12 5.66 11.95
CA LEU A 48 7.47 4.53 11.28
C LEU A 48 5.95 4.69 11.19
N PHE A 49 5.30 5.30 12.18
CA PHE A 49 3.88 5.64 12.08
C PHE A 49 3.60 6.75 11.05
N GLU A 50 4.52 7.71 10.84
CA GLU A 50 4.39 8.67 9.73
C GLU A 50 4.53 7.99 8.35
N VAL A 51 5.42 6.99 8.26
CA VAL A 51 5.55 6.15 7.06
C VAL A 51 4.26 5.35 6.82
N GLU A 52 3.67 4.75 7.87
CA GLU A 52 2.38 4.05 7.78
C GLU A 52 1.27 4.95 7.25
N ARG A 53 1.13 6.17 7.78
CA ARG A 53 0.17 7.16 7.29
C ARG A 53 0.36 7.47 5.81
N SER A 54 1.61 7.63 5.39
CA SER A 54 1.98 7.89 3.99
C SER A 54 1.63 6.71 3.07
N LEU A 55 1.88 5.48 3.52
CA LEU A 55 1.53 4.26 2.77
C LEU A 55 0.02 4.09 2.64
N ILE A 56 -0.76 4.33 3.69
CA ILE A 56 -2.22 4.30 3.64
C ILE A 56 -2.74 5.34 2.64
N ALA A 57 -2.18 6.55 2.64
CA ALA A 57 -2.55 7.59 1.67
C ALA A 57 -2.23 7.16 0.23
N ALA A 58 -1.07 6.54 0.00
CA ALA A 58 -0.67 6.01 -1.30
C ALA A 58 -1.61 4.88 -1.79
N SER A 59 -1.91 3.90 -0.94
CA SER A 59 -2.84 2.81 -1.27
C SER A 59 -4.26 3.33 -1.54
N ARG A 60 -4.74 4.32 -0.79
CA ARG A 60 -6.03 4.99 -1.09
C ARG A 60 -6.04 5.64 -2.48
N ARG A 61 -4.94 6.27 -2.90
CA ARG A 61 -4.80 6.86 -4.24
C ARG A 61 -4.76 5.78 -5.32
N LEU A 62 -4.03 4.69 -5.07
CA LEU A 62 -3.96 3.52 -5.96
C LEU A 62 -5.34 2.89 -6.19
N ARG A 63 -6.11 2.65 -5.12
CA ARG A 63 -7.47 2.09 -5.22
C ARG A 63 -8.42 2.97 -6.02
N ARG A 64 -8.32 4.31 -5.88
CA ARG A 64 -9.10 5.25 -6.69
C ARG A 64 -8.73 5.16 -8.19
N ALA A 65 -7.45 5.26 -8.50
CA ALA A 65 -6.97 5.15 -9.88
C ALA A 65 -7.33 3.79 -10.52
N SER A 66 -7.21 2.69 -9.76
CA SER A 66 -7.60 1.35 -10.20
C SER A 66 -9.12 1.24 -10.45
N SER A 67 -9.94 1.93 -9.67
CA SER A 67 -11.41 1.95 -9.87
C SER A 67 -11.81 2.73 -11.12
N GLU A 68 -11.15 3.86 -11.39
CA GLU A 68 -11.33 4.63 -12.63
C GLU A 68 -10.98 3.81 -13.88
N LEU A 69 -9.99 2.92 -13.78
CA LEU A 69 -9.65 1.99 -14.86
C LEU A 69 -10.65 0.84 -15.03
N LYS A 70 -11.49 0.53 -14.04
CA LYS A 70 -12.52 -0.53 -14.17
C LYS A 70 -13.80 -0.02 -14.85
N LEU A 71 -14.05 1.29 -14.80
CA LEU A 71 -15.06 1.99 -15.58
C LEU A 71 -14.68 1.99 -17.09
#